data_AF-A0A892IC20-F1
#
_entry.id   AF-A0A892IC20-F1
#
_cell.length_a   1.000
_cell.length_b   1.000
_cell.length_c   1.000
_cell.angle_alpha   90.00
_cell.angle_beta   90.00
_cell.angle_gamma   90.00
#
_symmetry.space_group_name_H-M   'P 1'
#
loop_
_entity.id
_entity.type
_entity.pdbx_description
1 polymer ?
#
loop_
_entity_poly.entity_id
_entity_poly.type
_entity_poly.pdbx_seq_one_letter_code
_entity_poly.pdbx_strand_id
1 'polypeptide(L)'
;MSSPAARVGDAIGHGGAIVTGSGNVFTNGIPAAHVGSVAVCGVHCSAQAVVVGSGSVFINGIPAAFVACCTCCGAPVVTGSGDVFIGG
;
A
#
# COMPACT_ATOMS: atom_id res chain seq x y z
N MET A 1 -14.86 8.53 2.43
CA MET A 1 -15.06 7.07 2.42
C MET A 1 -13.80 6.41 2.96
N SER A 2 -13.89 5.21 3.54
CA SER A 2 -12.73 4.49 4.05
C SER A 2 -12.48 3.21 3.25
N SER A 3 -11.21 2.85 3.10
CA SER A 3 -10.74 1.66 2.39
C SER A 3 -9.83 0.84 3.29
N PRO A 4 -9.74 -0.49 3.10
CA PRO A 4 -8.79 -1.32 3.82
C PRO A 4 -7.36 -0.78 3.78
N ALA A 5 -6.70 -0.76 4.94
CA ALA A 5 -5.30 -0.36 5.05
C ALA A 5 -4.38 -1.32 4.29
N ALA A 6 -3.46 -0.80 3.47
CA ALA A 6 -2.48 -1.61 2.77
C ALA A 6 -1.22 -1.83 3.63
N ARG A 7 -0.58 -2.98 3.45
CA ARG A 7 0.54 -3.48 4.26
C ARG A 7 1.51 -4.25 3.37
N VAL A 8 2.69 -4.56 3.90
CA VAL A 8 3.61 -5.48 3.24
C VAL A 8 2.93 -6.84 3.02
N GLY A 9 3.07 -7.38 1.82
CA GLY A 9 2.43 -8.62 1.38
C GLY A 9 1.07 -8.44 0.71
N ASP A 10 0.45 -7.26 0.78
CA ASP A 10 -0.79 -7.01 0.07
C ASP A 10 -0.58 -6.98 -1.46
N ALA A 11 -1.47 -7.64 -2.18
CA ALA A 11 -1.36 -7.87 -3.61
C ALA A 11 -1.69 -6.62 -4.44
N ILE A 12 -1.10 -6.55 -5.63
CA ILE A 12 -1.43 -5.53 -6.64
C ILE A 12 -2.08 -6.17 -7.87
N GLY A 13 -2.88 -5.39 -8.61
CA GLY A 13 -3.71 -5.88 -9.72
C GLY A 13 -2.95 -6.44 -10.93
N HIS A 14 -1.67 -6.09 -11.11
CA HIS A 14 -0.79 -6.69 -12.12
C HIS A 14 -0.08 -7.97 -11.62
N GLY A 15 -0.52 -8.52 -10.49
CA GLY A 15 0.21 -9.58 -9.78
C GLY A 15 1.43 -9.05 -9.03
N GLY A 16 1.94 -9.88 -8.12
CA GLY A 16 2.96 -9.46 -7.15
C GLY A 16 2.34 -8.75 -5.93
N ALA A 17 3.17 -8.08 -5.14
CA ALA A 17 2.77 -7.54 -3.85
C ALA A 17 3.65 -6.36 -3.40
N ILE A 18 3.15 -5.60 -2.43
CA ILE A 18 3.93 -4.60 -1.68
C ILE A 18 5.00 -5.34 -0.86
N VAL A 19 6.25 -4.90 -0.94
CA VAL A 19 7.41 -5.54 -0.28
C VAL A 19 8.10 -4.65 0.75
N THR A 20 7.81 -3.35 0.80
CA THR A 20 8.31 -2.46 1.85
C THR A 20 7.20 -1.63 2.51
N GLY A 21 7.44 -1.24 3.75
CA GLY A 21 6.52 -0.43 4.55
C GLY A 21 7.25 0.22 5.70
N SER A 22 6.48 0.72 6.67
CA SER A 22 7.02 1.37 7.85
C SER A 22 7.81 0.41 8.74
N GLY A 23 8.93 0.89 9.31
CA GLY A 23 9.75 0.12 10.24
C GLY A 23 9.20 0.06 11.67
N ASN A 24 8.23 0.89 12.02
CA ASN A 24 7.72 1.05 13.39
C ASN A 24 6.19 1.18 13.50
N VAL A 25 5.47 1.31 12.38
CA VAL A 25 4.01 1.34 12.35
C VAL A 25 3.51 0.09 11.65
N PHE A 26 2.65 -0.64 12.34
CA PHE A 26 2.15 -1.94 11.90
C PHE A 26 0.63 -1.94 11.88
N THR A 27 0.07 -2.61 10.89
CA THR A 27 -1.36 -2.89 10.77
C THR A 27 -1.54 -4.40 10.83
N ASN A 28 -2.29 -4.90 11.82
CA ASN A 28 -2.38 -6.33 12.15
C ASN A 28 -1.00 -7.00 12.33
N GLY A 29 -0.03 -6.30 12.92
CA GLY A 29 1.32 -6.81 13.13
C GLY A 29 2.20 -6.86 11.87
N ILE A 30 1.69 -6.39 10.72
CA ILE A 30 2.43 -6.34 9.45
C ILE A 30 2.84 -4.89 9.16
N PRO A 31 4.05 -4.62 8.66
CA PRO A 31 4.49 -3.26 8.32
C PRO A 31 3.47 -2.52 7.45
N ALA A 32 3.01 -1.37 7.93
CA ALA A 32 2.01 -0.57 7.25
C ALA A 32 2.60 0.09 5.99
N ALA A 33 1.91 0.00 4.86
CA ALA A 33 2.36 0.58 3.61
C ALA A 33 1.98 2.06 3.52
N HIS A 34 2.80 2.84 2.83
CA HIS A 34 2.59 4.26 2.62
C HIS A 34 3.08 4.66 1.22
N VAL A 35 2.81 5.89 0.79
CA VAL A 35 3.39 6.41 -0.45
C VAL A 35 4.91 6.25 -0.42
N GLY A 36 5.50 5.77 -1.51
CA GLY A 36 6.91 5.39 -1.60
C GLY A 36 7.23 3.95 -1.17
N SER A 37 6.30 3.22 -0.56
CA SER A 37 6.42 1.76 -0.41
C SER A 37 6.65 1.11 -1.76
N VAL A 38 7.54 0.12 -1.81
CA VAL A 38 7.91 -0.59 -3.03
C VAL A 38 6.99 -1.81 -3.17
N ALA A 39 6.54 -2.05 -4.40
CA ALA A 39 5.86 -3.26 -4.83
C ALA A 39 6.65 -3.94 -5.95
N VAL A 40 6.67 -5.26 -5.94
CA VAL A 40 7.13 -6.07 -7.06
C VAL A 40 5.93 -6.33 -7.95
N CYS A 41 6.08 -6.05 -9.24
CA CYS A 41 5.01 -6.19 -10.23
C CYS A 41 5.19 -7.50 -11.00
N GLY A 42 4.09 -8.22 -11.23
CA GLY A 42 4.09 -9.44 -12.05
C GLY A 42 4.30 -9.18 -13.54
N VAL A 43 4.09 -7.94 -14.01
CA VAL A 43 4.18 -7.56 -15.44
C VAL A 43 5.47 -6.78 -15.75
N HIS A 44 6.02 -6.05 -14.79
CA HIS A 44 7.19 -5.18 -15.00
C HIS A 44 8.37 -5.62 -14.13
N CYS A 45 9.56 -5.72 -14.70
CA CYS A 45 10.76 -6.18 -13.99
C CYS A 45 11.33 -5.16 -12.99
N SER A 46 10.91 -3.89 -13.07
CA SER A 46 11.38 -2.84 -12.16
C SER A 46 10.53 -2.72 -10.90
N ALA A 47 11.15 -2.27 -9.81
CA ALA A 47 10.46 -1.90 -8.58
C ALA A 47 9.42 -0.80 -8.84
N GLN A 48 8.21 -0.98 -8.32
CA GLN A 48 7.11 -0.05 -8.50
C GLN A 48 6.78 0.63 -7.18
N ALA A 49 6.89 1.96 -7.09
CA ALA A 49 6.48 2.68 -5.89
C ALA A 49 4.95 2.79 -5.82
N VAL A 50 4.38 2.73 -4.62
CA VAL A 50 3.02 3.22 -4.34
C VAL A 50 3.04 4.75 -4.47
N VAL A 51 2.21 5.31 -5.34
CA VAL A 51 2.22 6.75 -5.67
C VAL A 51 0.94 7.49 -5.29
N VAL A 52 -0.11 6.76 -4.91
CA VAL A 52 -1.35 7.33 -4.36
C VAL A 52 -1.50 6.84 -2.92
N GLY A 53 -1.98 7.71 -2.04
CA GLY A 53 -2.23 7.41 -0.63
C GLY A 53 -3.36 8.29 -0.10
N SER A 54 -3.61 8.21 1.20
CA SER A 54 -4.65 8.97 1.91
C SER A 54 -4.34 10.47 1.95
N GLY A 55 -5.36 11.30 1.78
CA GLY A 55 -5.28 12.75 2.01
C GLY A 55 -5.39 13.15 3.48
N SER A 56 -5.74 12.23 4.39
CA SER A 56 -6.06 12.54 5.79
C SER A 56 -5.30 11.70 6.82
N VAL A 57 -4.77 10.54 6.43
CA VAL A 57 -4.08 9.59 7.30
C VAL A 57 -2.64 9.44 6.87
N PHE A 58 -1.72 9.59 7.82
CA PHE A 58 -0.29 9.60 7.58
C PHE A 58 0.41 8.56 8.45
N ILE A 59 1.33 7.79 7.86
CA ILE A 59 2.25 6.88 8.54
C ILE A 59 3.63 7.53 8.50
N ASN A 60 4.20 7.87 9.65
CA ASN A 60 5.46 8.60 9.76
C ASN A 60 5.50 9.92 8.93
N GLY A 61 4.36 10.62 8.86
CA GLY A 61 4.23 11.86 8.08
C GLY A 61 4.05 11.63 6.57
N ILE A 62 3.98 10.38 6.10
CA ILE A 62 3.81 10.01 4.70
C ILE A 62 2.38 9.50 4.48
N PRO A 63 1.67 9.89 3.39
CA PRO A 63 0.33 9.42 3.10
C PRO A 63 0.19 7.90 3.18
N ALA A 64 -0.75 7.41 3.98
CA ALA A 64 -0.95 5.98 4.17
C ALA A 64 -1.54 5.32 2.91
N ALA A 65 -1.06 4.11 2.57
CA ALA A 65 -1.59 3.36 1.44
C ALA A 65 -2.82 2.55 1.86
N PHE A 66 -3.75 2.38 0.92
CA PHE A 66 -5.00 1.65 1.13
C PHE A 66 -5.42 0.93 -0.17
N VAL A 67 -6.41 0.04 -0.09
CA VAL A 67 -6.94 -0.66 -1.27
C VAL A 67 -7.52 0.33 -2.28
N ALA A 68 -7.17 0.15 -3.56
CA ALA A 68 -7.37 1.07 -4.69
C ALA A 68 -6.35 2.22 -4.81
N CYS A 69 -5.35 2.33 -3.93
CA CYS A 69 -4.16 3.14 -4.24
C CYS A 69 -3.41 2.56 -5.44
N CYS A 70 -2.81 3.42 -6.26
CA CYS A 70 -2.05 3.00 -7.44
C CYS A 70 -0.54 2.97 -7.17
N THR A 71 0.13 2.03 -7.83
CA THR A 71 1.58 2.04 -8.03
C THR A 71 1.97 2.85 -9.27
N CYS A 72 3.25 3.17 -9.45
CA CYS A 72 3.72 3.98 -10.59
C CYS A 72 3.53 3.31 -11.96
N CYS A 73 3.42 1.98 -12.03
CA CYS A 73 3.00 1.28 -13.25
C CYS A 73 1.48 1.29 -13.49
N GLY A 74 0.70 1.96 -12.64
CA GLY A 74 -0.76 2.02 -12.71
C GLY A 74 -1.49 0.84 -12.06
N ALA A 75 -0.80 -0.17 -11.55
CA ALA A 75 -1.46 -1.30 -10.88
C ALA A 75 -2.07 -0.83 -9.54
N PRO A 76 -3.38 -1.09 -9.30
CA PRO A 76 -3.99 -0.80 -8.01
C PRO A 76 -3.57 -1.83 -6.95
N VAL A 77 -3.53 -1.44 -5.68
CA VAL A 77 -3.50 -2.34 -4.54
C VAL A 77 -4.87 -2.99 -4.39
N VAL A 78 -4.95 -4.31 -4.39
CA VAL A 78 -6.21 -5.06 -4.47
C VAL A 78 -6.57 -5.85 -3.21
N THR A 79 -5.63 -5.99 -2.27
CA THR A 79 -5.90 -6.53 -0.93
C THR A 79 -5.43 -5.56 0.15
N GLY A 80 -5.96 -5.73 1.36
CA GLY A 80 -5.60 -4.93 2.52
C GLY A 80 -5.98 -5.65 3.80
N SER A 81 -5.94 -4.91 4.90
CA SER A 81 -6.44 -5.36 6.20
C SER A 81 -7.93 -5.75 6.17
N GLY A 82 -8.32 -6.78 6.90
CA GLY A 82 -9.72 -7.20 7.01
C GLY A 82 -10.55 -6.37 7.99
N ASP A 83 -9.91 -5.60 8.87
CA ASP A 83 -10.53 -4.93 10.01
C ASP A 83 -10.01 -3.50 10.27
N VAL A 84 -8.91 -3.09 9.63
CA VAL A 84 -8.39 -1.72 9.71
C VAL A 84 -8.67 -0.97 8.41
N PHE A 85 -9.40 0.14 8.52
CA PHE A 85 -9.80 0.98 7.40
C PHE A 85 -9.21 2.39 7.52
N ILE A 86 -8.72 2.92 6.42
CA ILE A 86 -8.07 4.23 6.29
C ILE A 86 -8.96 5.13 5.44
N GLY A 87 -9.13 6.38 5.88
CA GLY A 87 -9.86 7.39 5.11
C GLY A 87 -9.11 7.76 3.84
N GLY A 88 -9.83 7.89 2.72
CA GLY A 88 -9.29 8.45 1.48
C GLY A 88 -8.86 9.91 1.65
#